data_AF-A0A1I2RZJ1-F1
#
_entry.id   AF-A0A1I2RZJ1-F1
#
_cell.length_a   1.000
_cell.length_b   1.000
_cell.length_c   1.000
_cell.angle_alpha   90.00
_cell.angle_beta   90.00
_cell.angle_gamma   90.00
#
_symmetry.space_group_name_H-M   'P 1'
#
loop_
_entity.id
_entity.type
_entity.pdbx_description
1 polymer ?
#
loop_
_entity_poly.entity_id
_entity_poly.type
_entity_poly.pdbx_seq_one_letter_code
_entity_poly.pdbx_strand_id
1 'polypeptide(L)'
;MSTAIRGAGGLALAGGTLVVAALLLRGPLEASMALHMVVQLPMIAVGGALAGRALTGKSARVAGAVARWDAHGLAGLVWLLLASAYWMVPRALEQPLTMPLAEAGKFASLFMLGFLLPGALARAAAVIQLFFLGNFCAMMAIAGLLYQDMAQRLCNAYSLNDQVVTGVGLVVASIGIAAAWCVWQLPALANQADHA
;
A
#
# COMPACT_ATOMS: atom_id res chain seq x y z
N MET A 1 30.88 0.28 3.32
CA MET A 1 30.44 -0.08 1.95
C MET A 1 29.93 -1.53 1.82
N SER A 2 30.58 -2.52 2.44
CA SER A 2 30.15 -3.95 2.41
C SER A 2 28.80 -4.25 3.09
N THR A 3 28.46 -3.56 4.19
CA THR A 3 27.20 -3.73 4.93
C THR A 3 25.98 -3.17 4.20
N ALA A 4 26.12 -2.03 3.51
CA ALA A 4 25.04 -1.41 2.75
C ALA A 4 24.62 -2.25 1.52
N ILE A 5 25.59 -2.89 0.86
CA ILE A 5 25.34 -3.75 -0.32
C ILE A 5 24.68 -5.07 0.11
N ARG A 6 25.06 -5.64 1.27
CA ARG A 6 24.40 -6.81 1.86
C ARG A 6 22.95 -6.51 2.26
N GLY A 7 22.70 -5.33 2.83
CA GLY A 7 21.34 -4.89 3.18
C GLY A 7 20.44 -4.70 1.95
N ALA A 8 20.95 -4.09 0.88
CA ALA A 8 20.18 -3.91 -0.37
C ALA A 8 19.86 -5.24 -1.06
N GLY A 9 20.80 -6.20 -1.06
CA GLY A 9 20.56 -7.54 -1.58
C GLY A 9 19.47 -8.30 -0.79
N GLY A 10 19.51 -8.22 0.54
CA GLY A 10 18.49 -8.82 1.40
C GLY A 10 17.09 -8.23 1.20
N LEU A 11 16.98 -6.91 1.08
CA LEU A 11 15.71 -6.22 0.82
C LEU A 11 15.12 -6.58 -0.56
N ALA A 12 15.96 -6.66 -1.60
CA ALA A 12 15.51 -7.05 -2.93
C ALA A 12 15.02 -8.51 -2.96
N LEU A 13 15.75 -9.42 -2.29
CA LEU A 13 15.33 -10.82 -2.16
C LEU A 13 14.02 -10.93 -1.38
N ALA A 14 13.91 -10.27 -0.22
CA ALA A 14 12.69 -10.27 0.59
C ALA A 14 11.50 -9.72 -0.21
N GLY A 15 11.67 -8.60 -0.90
CA GLY A 15 10.63 -8.02 -1.76
C GLY A 15 10.22 -8.96 -2.89
N GLY A 16 11.19 -9.56 -3.58
CA GLY A 16 10.93 -10.55 -4.63
C GLY A 16 10.19 -11.78 -4.09
N THR A 17 10.59 -12.30 -2.93
CA THR A 17 9.93 -13.46 -2.31
C THR A 17 8.49 -13.17 -1.95
N LEU A 18 8.16 -11.97 -1.46
CA LEU A 18 6.78 -11.58 -1.14
C LEU A 18 5.91 -11.52 -2.40
N VAL A 19 6.40 -10.93 -3.49
CA VAL A 19 5.65 -10.84 -4.76
C VAL A 19 5.47 -12.21 -5.39
N VAL A 20 6.50 -13.05 -5.39
CA VAL A 20 6.41 -14.43 -5.89
C VAL A 20 5.46 -15.26 -5.02
N ALA A 21 5.52 -15.14 -3.70
CA ALA A 21 4.58 -15.80 -2.80
C ALA A 21 3.14 -15.35 -3.06
N ALA A 22 2.91 -14.05 -3.28
CA ALA A 22 1.60 -13.49 -3.62
C ALA A 22 1.02 -14.07 -4.92
N LEU A 23 1.88 -14.36 -5.90
CA LEU A 23 1.51 -14.95 -7.18
C LEU A 23 1.25 -16.46 -7.07
N LEU A 24 2.15 -17.20 -6.41
CA LEU A 24 2.05 -18.66 -6.27
C LEU A 24 0.88 -19.05 -5.35
N LEU A 25 0.62 -18.27 -4.31
CA LEU A 25 -0.47 -18.49 -3.36
C LEU A 25 -1.77 -17.78 -3.78
N ARG A 26 -1.91 -17.36 -5.03
CA ARG A 26 -3.12 -16.65 -5.50
C ARG A 26 -4.41 -17.43 -5.22
N GLY A 27 -4.42 -18.74 -5.45
CA GLY A 27 -5.60 -19.58 -5.24
C GLY A 27 -6.17 -19.49 -3.82
N PRO A 28 -5.37 -19.81 -2.78
CA PRO A 28 -5.84 -19.68 -1.39
C PRO A 28 -6.01 -18.23 -0.94
N LEU A 29 -5.20 -17.28 -1.43
CA LEU A 29 -5.30 -15.87 -1.05
C LEU A 29 -6.55 -15.19 -1.64
N GLU A 30 -6.98 -15.62 -2.81
CA GLU A 30 -8.17 -15.10 -3.49
C GLU A 30 -9.44 -15.88 -3.13
N ALA A 31 -9.33 -16.92 -2.30
CA ALA A 31 -10.45 -17.74 -1.83
C ALA A 31 -11.37 -17.00 -0.85
N SER A 32 -10.85 -15.99 -0.13
CA SER A 32 -11.65 -15.11 0.72
C SER A 32 -11.34 -13.65 0.44
N MET A 33 -12.35 -12.80 0.59
CA MET A 33 -12.21 -11.36 0.38
C MET A 33 -11.18 -10.76 1.34
N ALA A 34 -11.16 -11.27 2.58
CA ALA A 34 -10.26 -10.79 3.62
C ALA A 34 -8.80 -11.12 3.28
N LEU A 35 -8.49 -12.34 2.82
CA LEU A 35 -7.14 -12.69 2.42
C LEU A 35 -6.70 -11.92 1.17
N HIS A 36 -7.61 -11.69 0.23
CA HIS A 36 -7.31 -10.94 -0.97
C HIS A 36 -6.95 -9.48 -0.60
N MET A 37 -7.83 -8.77 0.10
CA MET A 37 -7.67 -7.34 0.41
C MET A 37 -6.71 -7.03 1.56
N VAL A 38 -6.74 -7.80 2.65
CA VAL A 38 -6.00 -7.48 3.87
C VAL A 38 -4.61 -8.14 3.86
N VAL A 39 -4.40 -9.17 3.05
CA VAL A 39 -3.11 -9.90 3.00
C VAL A 39 -2.42 -9.77 1.65
N GLN A 40 -3.05 -10.23 0.55
CA GLN A 40 -2.39 -10.29 -0.76
C GLN A 40 -2.05 -8.90 -1.29
N LEU A 41 -3.01 -7.96 -1.25
CA LEU A 41 -2.80 -6.59 -1.73
C LEU A 41 -1.67 -5.87 -0.96
N PRO A 42 -1.66 -5.84 0.39
CA PRO A 42 -0.57 -5.27 1.17
C PRO A 42 0.76 -5.99 0.96
N MET A 43 0.77 -7.31 0.81
CA MET A 43 1.99 -8.08 0.56
C MET A 43 2.69 -7.64 -0.74
N ILE A 44 1.93 -7.39 -1.81
CA ILE A 44 2.47 -6.88 -3.08
C ILE A 44 3.03 -5.47 -2.90
N ALA A 45 2.30 -4.59 -2.20
CA ALA A 45 2.76 -3.23 -1.91
C ALA A 45 4.03 -3.22 -1.05
N VAL A 46 4.12 -4.07 -0.02
CA VAL A 46 5.34 -4.21 0.79
C VAL A 46 6.49 -4.73 -0.07
N GLY A 47 6.24 -5.72 -0.94
CA GLY A 47 7.24 -6.21 -1.89
C GLY A 47 7.80 -5.11 -2.79
N GLY A 48 6.92 -4.27 -3.32
CA GLY A 48 7.27 -3.07 -4.08
C GLY A 48 8.11 -2.08 -3.27
N ALA A 49 7.73 -1.81 -2.02
CA ALA A 49 8.45 -0.88 -1.14
C ALA A 49 9.87 -1.35 -0.82
N LEU A 50 10.04 -2.65 -0.55
CA LEU A 50 11.36 -3.23 -0.31
C LEU A 50 12.23 -3.17 -1.57
N ALA A 51 11.66 -3.46 -2.74
CA ALA A 51 12.34 -3.32 -4.03
C ALA A 51 12.75 -1.86 -4.29
N GLY A 52 11.86 -0.89 -4.04
CA GLY A 52 12.14 0.54 -4.18
C GLY A 52 13.30 0.99 -3.30
N ARG A 53 13.31 0.58 -2.03
CA ARG A 53 14.41 0.89 -1.10
C ARG A 53 15.73 0.24 -1.52
N ALA A 54 15.69 -1.00 -1.98
CA ALA A 54 16.89 -1.69 -2.45
C ALA A 54 17.48 -1.02 -3.70
N LEU A 55 16.63 -0.62 -4.66
CA LEU A 55 17.07 -0.04 -5.94
C LEU A 55 17.60 1.39 -5.77
N THR A 56 16.90 2.22 -5.00
CA THR A 56 17.31 3.61 -4.72
C THR A 56 18.54 3.67 -3.81
N GLY A 57 18.68 2.72 -2.87
CA GLY A 57 19.88 2.59 -2.03
C GLY A 57 21.11 2.10 -2.79
N LYS A 58 20.93 1.33 -3.88
CA LYS A 58 22.03 0.80 -4.70
C LYS A 58 22.48 1.77 -5.81
N SER A 59 21.57 2.62 -6.32
CA SER A 59 21.85 3.49 -7.46
C SER A 59 21.36 4.91 -7.25
N ALA A 60 22.31 5.83 -7.05
CA ALA A 60 22.05 7.27 -6.96
C ALA A 60 21.40 7.83 -8.24
N ARG A 61 21.67 7.23 -9.42
CA ARG A 61 21.03 7.62 -10.69
C ARG A 61 19.53 7.34 -10.67
N VAL A 62 19.14 6.16 -10.17
CA VAL A 62 17.72 5.78 -10.06
C VAL A 62 17.03 6.65 -9.01
N ALA A 63 17.66 6.85 -7.86
CA ALA A 63 17.14 7.74 -6.82
C ALA A 63 16.93 9.17 -7.36
N GLY A 64 17.89 9.70 -8.12
CA GLY A 64 17.79 11.01 -8.76
C GLY A 64 16.70 11.08 -9.83
N ALA A 65 16.56 10.07 -10.68
CA ALA A 65 15.49 10.03 -11.70
C ALA A 65 14.10 10.01 -11.06
N VAL A 66 13.90 9.17 -10.03
CA VAL A 66 12.63 9.10 -9.28
C VAL A 66 12.35 10.41 -8.56
N ALA A 67 13.37 11.07 -7.98
CA ALA A 67 13.20 12.36 -7.32
C ALA A 67 12.87 13.51 -8.27
N ARG A 68 13.36 13.48 -9.50
CA ARG A 68 13.00 14.48 -10.52
C ARG A 68 11.57 14.32 -11.00
N TRP A 69 11.09 13.08 -11.11
CA TRP A 69 9.73 12.80 -11.54
C TRP A 69 8.70 13.06 -10.43
N ASP A 70 9.06 12.75 -9.18
CA ASP A 70 8.19 12.91 -8.01
C ASP A 70 8.68 14.05 -7.10
N ALA A 71 8.73 15.25 -7.67
CA ALA A 71 9.06 16.46 -6.93
C ALA A 71 8.04 16.65 -5.78
N HIS A 72 8.53 16.82 -4.55
CA HIS A 72 7.73 16.94 -3.32
C HIS A 72 6.90 15.71 -2.92
N GLY A 73 7.07 14.55 -3.58
CA GLY A 73 6.33 13.32 -3.23
C GLY A 73 4.88 13.26 -3.71
N LEU A 74 4.42 14.26 -4.49
CA LEU A 74 3.03 14.37 -4.90
C LEU A 74 2.60 13.27 -5.87
N ALA A 75 3.45 12.90 -6.83
CA ALA A 75 3.09 11.88 -7.82
C ALA A 75 2.92 10.51 -7.15
N GLY A 76 3.80 10.16 -6.20
CA GLY A 76 3.69 8.92 -5.44
C GLY A 76 2.46 8.90 -4.52
N LEU A 77 2.13 10.02 -3.87
CA LEU A 77 0.96 10.13 -3.00
C LEU A 77 -0.37 10.18 -3.77
N VAL A 78 -0.39 10.80 -4.95
CA VAL A 78 -1.54 10.73 -5.86
C VAL A 78 -1.74 9.30 -6.36
N TRP A 79 -0.66 8.60 -6.71
CA TRP A 79 -0.73 7.19 -7.10
C TRP A 79 -1.23 6.29 -5.96
N LEU A 80 -0.81 6.57 -4.71
CA LEU A 80 -1.34 5.92 -3.51
C LEU A 80 -2.87 6.00 -3.48
N LEU A 81 -3.43 7.21 -3.59
CA LEU A 81 -4.87 7.41 -3.56
C LEU A 81 -5.57 6.77 -4.76
N LEU A 82 -5.06 6.95 -5.98
CA LEU A 82 -5.71 6.43 -7.18
C LEU A 82 -5.78 4.90 -7.19
N ALA A 83 -4.65 4.24 -6.92
CA ALA A 83 -4.60 2.79 -6.93
C ALA A 83 -5.38 2.20 -5.76
N SER A 84 -5.28 2.77 -4.55
CA SER A 84 -6.10 2.30 -3.42
C SER A 84 -7.60 2.51 -3.68
N ALA A 85 -8.01 3.68 -4.16
CA ALA A 85 -9.39 3.96 -4.52
C ALA A 85 -9.95 2.94 -5.51
N TYR A 86 -9.20 2.63 -6.57
CA TYR A 86 -9.62 1.67 -7.58
C TYR A 86 -9.78 0.26 -7.00
N TRP A 87 -8.77 -0.23 -6.28
CA TRP A 87 -8.79 -1.60 -5.74
C TRP A 87 -9.70 -1.78 -4.53
N MET A 88 -10.16 -0.69 -3.91
CA MET A 88 -11.21 -0.73 -2.88
C MET A 88 -12.62 -0.87 -3.46
N VAL A 89 -12.81 -0.78 -4.78
CA VAL A 89 -14.11 -1.02 -5.40
C VAL A 89 -14.34 -2.54 -5.48
N PRO A 90 -15.41 -3.07 -4.86
CA PRO A 90 -15.73 -4.51 -4.87
C PRO A 90 -15.71 -5.14 -6.27
N ARG A 91 -16.29 -4.45 -7.25
CA ARG A 91 -16.31 -4.88 -8.65
C ARG A 91 -14.93 -4.95 -9.28
N ALA A 92 -14.00 -4.07 -8.91
CA ALA A 92 -12.64 -4.08 -9.45
C ALA A 92 -11.84 -5.28 -8.93
N LEU A 93 -12.07 -5.72 -7.70
CA LEU A 93 -11.45 -6.92 -7.12
C LEU A 93 -11.86 -8.23 -7.81
N GLU A 94 -13.05 -8.28 -8.40
CA GLU A 94 -13.53 -9.48 -9.09
C GLU A 94 -12.91 -9.64 -10.48
N GLN A 95 -12.47 -8.55 -11.11
CA GLN A 95 -11.90 -8.61 -12.46
C GLN A 95 -10.66 -9.51 -12.56
N PRO A 96 -9.68 -9.44 -11.63
CA PRO A 96 -8.53 -10.35 -11.61
C PRO A 96 -8.88 -11.84 -11.62
N LEU A 97 -10.05 -12.24 -11.09
CA LEU A 97 -10.45 -13.64 -11.01
C LEU A 97 -10.80 -14.24 -12.39
N THR A 98 -11.14 -13.39 -13.36
CA THR A 98 -11.62 -13.82 -14.68
C THR A 98 -10.81 -13.25 -15.85
N MET A 99 -10.09 -12.15 -15.63
CA MET A 99 -9.33 -11.44 -16.65
C MET A 99 -7.83 -11.39 -16.28
N PRO A 100 -6.95 -12.08 -17.04
CA PRO A 100 -5.51 -12.06 -16.79
C PRO A 100 -4.89 -10.66 -16.86
N LEU A 101 -5.45 -9.77 -17.69
CA LEU A 101 -4.99 -8.39 -17.79
C LEU A 101 -5.30 -7.59 -16.52
N ALA A 102 -6.45 -7.83 -15.89
CA ALA A 102 -6.79 -7.20 -14.61
C ALA A 102 -5.92 -7.74 -13.47
N GLU A 103 -5.59 -9.03 -13.50
CA GLU A 103 -4.62 -9.64 -12.57
C GLU A 103 -3.24 -8.98 -12.72
N ALA A 104 -2.72 -8.86 -13.94
CA ALA A 104 -1.45 -8.18 -14.20
C ALA A 104 -1.50 -6.70 -13.77
N GLY A 105 -2.62 -6.02 -14.03
CA GLY A 105 -2.87 -4.65 -13.58
C GLY A 105 -2.84 -4.50 -12.06
N LYS A 106 -3.42 -5.44 -11.32
CA LYS A 106 -3.37 -5.52 -9.85
C LYS A 106 -1.93 -5.57 -9.36
N PHE A 107 -1.18 -6.54 -9.83
CA PHE A 107 0.22 -6.71 -9.43
C PHE A 107 1.08 -5.50 -9.79
N ALA A 108 0.97 -5.00 -11.03
CA ALA A 108 1.78 -3.87 -11.49
C ALA A 108 1.47 -2.58 -10.71
N SER A 109 0.19 -2.27 -10.52
CA SER A 109 -0.22 -1.02 -9.86
C SER A 109 0.12 -0.99 -8.38
N LEU A 110 -0.11 -2.10 -7.66
CA LEU A 110 0.21 -2.22 -6.24
C LEU A 110 1.72 -2.32 -5.99
N PHE A 111 2.46 -3.00 -6.87
CA PHE A 111 3.91 -3.02 -6.79
C PHE A 111 4.48 -1.61 -7.00
N MET A 112 3.97 -0.85 -7.99
CA MET A 112 4.36 0.54 -8.20
C MET A 112 3.99 1.44 -7.02
N LEU A 113 2.82 1.23 -6.42
CA LEU A 113 2.40 1.92 -5.20
C LEU A 113 3.39 1.70 -4.07
N GLY A 114 3.76 0.44 -3.82
CA GLY A 114 4.83 0.09 -2.90
C GLY A 114 6.16 0.77 -3.23
N PHE A 115 6.58 0.68 -4.49
CA PHE A 115 7.88 1.17 -4.95
C PHE A 115 8.06 2.68 -4.76
N LEU A 116 7.02 3.47 -5.04
CA LEU A 116 7.08 4.93 -4.98
C LEU A 116 6.88 5.48 -3.56
N LEU A 117 6.04 4.82 -2.76
CA LEU A 117 5.54 5.35 -1.48
C LEU A 117 6.64 5.75 -0.47
N PRO A 118 7.69 4.94 -0.20
CA PRO A 118 8.73 5.31 0.75
C PRO A 118 9.48 6.58 0.34
N GLY A 119 9.76 6.74 -0.96
CA GLY A 119 10.43 7.93 -1.48
C GLY A 119 9.52 9.15 -1.46
N ALA A 120 8.24 8.97 -1.78
CA ALA A 120 7.23 10.02 -1.74
C ALA A 120 7.04 10.57 -0.32
N LEU A 121 6.85 9.68 0.66
CA LEU A 121 6.72 10.06 2.07
C LEU A 121 7.98 10.75 2.61
N ALA A 122 9.18 10.30 2.23
CA ALA A 122 10.41 10.93 2.68
C ALA A 122 10.59 12.37 2.17
N ARG A 123 9.98 12.73 1.02
CA ARG A 123 10.09 14.06 0.40
C ARG A 123 8.93 14.99 0.69
N ALA A 124 7.74 14.45 0.97
CA ALA A 124 6.54 15.23 1.20
C ALA A 124 6.60 15.94 2.57
N ALA A 125 6.15 17.20 2.62
CA ALA A 125 5.97 17.92 3.87
C ALA A 125 4.90 17.24 4.74
N ALA A 126 5.00 17.38 6.08
CA ALA A 126 4.08 16.72 7.02
C ALA A 126 2.60 17.03 6.74
N VAL A 127 2.27 18.28 6.37
CA VAL A 127 0.90 18.69 6.00
C VAL A 127 0.40 17.96 4.75
N ILE A 128 1.26 17.78 3.74
CA ILE A 128 0.92 17.03 2.52
C ILE A 128 0.71 15.56 2.86
N GLN A 129 1.61 14.96 3.65
CA GLN A 129 1.44 13.59 4.11
C GLN A 129 0.13 13.40 4.86
N LEU A 130 -0.21 14.31 5.78
CA LEU A 130 -1.46 14.26 6.54
C LEU A 130 -2.68 14.30 5.63
N PHE A 131 -2.69 15.17 4.62
CA PHE A 131 -3.79 15.26 3.67
C PHE A 131 -3.99 13.94 2.90
N PHE A 132 -2.92 13.41 2.29
CA PHE A 132 -3.02 12.22 1.46
C PHE A 132 -3.22 10.94 2.29
N LEU A 133 -2.45 10.76 3.36
CA LEU A 133 -2.58 9.58 4.23
C LEU A 133 -3.88 9.63 5.04
N GLY A 134 -4.29 10.81 5.50
CA GLY A 134 -5.58 11.01 6.15
C GLY A 134 -6.74 10.66 5.22
N ASN A 135 -6.68 11.07 3.95
CA ASN A 135 -7.68 10.70 2.95
C ASN A 135 -7.70 9.17 2.71
N PHE A 136 -6.53 8.54 2.55
CA PHE A 136 -6.42 7.09 2.43
C PHE A 136 -7.03 6.35 3.64
N CYS A 137 -6.70 6.77 4.87
CA CYS A 137 -7.26 6.19 6.09
C CYS A 137 -8.78 6.41 6.18
N ALA A 138 -9.27 7.58 5.81
CA ALA A 138 -10.71 7.87 5.78
C ALA A 138 -11.45 6.99 4.77
N MET A 139 -10.89 6.81 3.56
CA MET A 139 -11.43 5.90 2.56
C MET A 139 -11.49 4.46 3.09
N MET A 140 -10.41 3.98 3.71
CA MET A 140 -10.34 2.65 4.34
C MET A 140 -11.40 2.48 5.43
N ALA A 141 -11.57 3.46 6.30
CA ALA A 141 -12.58 3.43 7.35
C ALA A 141 -14.01 3.43 6.77
N ILE A 142 -14.31 4.33 5.84
CA ILE A 142 -15.64 4.45 5.22
C ILE A 142 -15.99 3.18 4.46
N ALA A 143 -15.09 2.66 3.63
CA ALA A 143 -15.32 1.41 2.92
C ALA A 143 -15.49 0.23 3.88
N GLY A 144 -14.69 0.19 4.96
CA GLY A 144 -14.78 -0.85 5.97
C GLY A 144 -16.10 -0.84 6.73
N LEU A 145 -16.62 0.34 7.08
CA LEU A 145 -17.96 0.50 7.67
C LEU A 145 -19.05 0.11 6.67
N LEU A 146 -18.94 0.55 5.42
CA LEU A 146 -19.89 0.21 4.36
C LEU A 146 -19.98 -1.31 4.14
N TYR A 147 -18.85 -2.02 4.19
CA TYR A 147 -18.82 -3.48 4.07
C TYR A 147 -19.50 -4.20 5.25
N GLN A 148 -19.51 -3.60 6.44
CA GLN A 148 -20.17 -4.14 7.62
C GLN A 148 -21.68 -3.88 7.61
N ASP A 149 -22.11 -2.70 7.18
CA ASP A 149 -23.53 -2.29 7.21
C ASP A 149 -24.37 -2.87 6.07
N MET A 150 -23.73 -3.22 4.94
CA MET A 150 -24.44 -3.73 3.78
C MET A 150 -24.82 -5.21 3.95
N ALA A 151 -26.10 -5.47 4.18
CA ALA A 151 -26.69 -6.81 4.28
C ALA A 151 -26.76 -7.56 2.92
N GLN A 152 -26.48 -6.89 1.81
CA GLN A 152 -26.39 -7.49 0.48
C GLN A 152 -24.92 -7.84 0.18
N ARG A 153 -24.68 -8.93 -0.54
CA ARG A 153 -23.34 -9.28 -1.03
C ARG A 153 -22.90 -8.28 -2.10
N LEU A 154 -21.87 -7.49 -1.84
CA LEU A 154 -21.32 -6.54 -2.83
C LEU A 154 -20.47 -7.24 -3.90
N CYS A 155 -19.93 -8.40 -3.57
CA CYS A 155 -19.17 -9.26 -4.47
C CYS A 155 -19.94 -10.57 -4.69
N ASN A 156 -20.17 -10.94 -5.95
CA ASN A 156 -20.74 -12.22 -6.32
C ASN A 156 -19.79 -13.39 -6.00
N ALA A 157 -18.48 -13.15 -6.07
CA ALA A 157 -17.45 -14.16 -5.82
C ALA A 157 -17.26 -14.49 -4.32
N TYR A 158 -17.62 -13.58 -3.41
CA TYR A 158 -17.27 -13.69 -1.98
C TYR A 158 -18.49 -13.82 -1.06
N SER A 159 -18.29 -14.46 0.10
CA SER A 159 -19.36 -14.64 1.09
C SER A 159 -19.63 -13.35 1.89
N LEU A 160 -20.83 -13.23 2.46
CA LEU A 160 -21.19 -12.08 3.31
C LEU A 160 -20.35 -12.03 4.59
N ASN A 161 -20.02 -13.19 5.17
CA ASN A 161 -19.16 -13.26 6.34
C ASN A 161 -17.75 -12.71 6.05
N ASP A 162 -17.18 -13.05 4.88
CA ASP A 162 -15.87 -12.52 4.47
C ASP A 162 -15.89 -11.02 4.25
N GLN A 163 -17.02 -10.48 3.76
CA GLN A 163 -17.21 -9.04 3.59
C GLN A 163 -17.14 -8.31 4.94
N VAL A 164 -17.83 -8.81 5.97
CA VAL A 164 -17.79 -8.23 7.33
C VAL A 164 -16.37 -8.31 7.92
N VAL A 165 -15.71 -9.46 7.81
CA VAL A 165 -14.32 -9.64 8.29
C VAL A 165 -13.37 -8.69 7.58
N THR A 166 -13.52 -8.53 6.26
CA THR A 166 -12.74 -7.56 5.48
C THR A 166 -13.01 -6.14 5.95
N GLY A 167 -14.27 -5.79 6.18
CA GLY A 167 -14.67 -4.48 6.68
C GLY A 167 -14.01 -4.12 8.01
N VAL A 168 -14.04 -5.05 8.98
CA VAL A 168 -13.34 -4.88 10.26
C VAL A 168 -11.84 -4.73 10.04
N GLY A 169 -11.24 -5.56 9.18
CA GLY A 169 -9.82 -5.48 8.83
C GLY A 169 -9.41 -4.12 8.27
N LEU A 170 -10.22 -3.53 7.39
CA LEU A 170 -9.97 -2.20 6.81
C LEU A 170 -10.04 -1.08 7.87
N VAL A 171 -11.02 -1.14 8.77
CA VAL A 171 -11.14 -0.16 9.87
C VAL A 171 -9.94 -0.28 10.82
N VAL A 172 -9.59 -1.48 11.26
CA VAL A 172 -8.43 -1.70 12.14
C VAL A 172 -7.14 -1.23 11.47
N ALA A 173 -6.95 -1.54 10.19
CA ALA A 173 -5.80 -1.09 9.41
C ALA A 173 -5.74 0.44 9.32
N SER A 174 -6.87 1.12 9.06
CA SER A 174 -6.90 2.59 9.00
C SER A 174 -6.46 3.25 10.30
N ILE A 175 -6.91 2.72 11.44
CA ILE A 175 -6.55 3.22 12.77
C ILE A 175 -5.06 2.96 13.03
N GLY A 176 -4.59 1.75 12.72
CA GLY A 176 -3.19 1.37 12.89
C GLY A 176 -2.24 2.23 12.06
N ILE A 177 -2.57 2.51 10.80
CA ILE A 177 -1.77 3.35 9.90
C ILE A 177 -1.76 4.80 10.39
N ALA A 178 -2.91 5.35 10.77
CA ALA A 178 -3.00 6.71 11.31
C ALA A 178 -2.17 6.85 12.61
N ALA A 179 -2.31 5.90 13.53
CA ALA A 179 -1.54 5.88 14.78
C ALA A 179 -0.03 5.76 14.53
N ALA A 180 0.39 4.85 13.63
CA ALA A 180 1.79 4.67 13.27
C ALA A 180 2.40 5.94 12.66
N TRP A 181 1.66 6.64 11.80
CA TRP A 181 2.11 7.91 11.23
C TRP A 181 2.24 9.01 12.28
N CYS A 182 1.27 9.13 13.19
CA CYS A 182 1.35 10.08 14.30
C CYS A 182 2.60 9.83 15.14
N VAL A 183 2.82 8.57 15.57
CA VAL A 183 4.01 8.18 16.35
C VAL A 183 5.31 8.49 15.61
N TRP A 184 5.35 8.26 14.30
CA TRP A 184 6.52 8.54 13.48
C TRP A 184 6.82 10.04 13.35
N GLN A 185 5.78 10.90 13.33
CA GLN A 185 5.93 12.36 13.22
C GLN A 185 6.12 13.10 14.56
N LEU A 186 5.82 12.46 15.70
CA LEU A 186 5.98 13.07 17.03
C LEU A 186 7.36 13.73 17.25
N PRO A 187 8.50 13.09 16.91
CA PRO A 187 9.82 13.69 17.13
C PRO A 187 10.04 14.94 16.27
N ALA A 188 9.51 14.95 15.04
CA ALA A 188 9.65 16.08 14.13
C ALA A 188 8.81 17.29 14.57
N LEU A 189 7.62 17.04 15.12
CA LEU A 189 6.73 18.07 15.66
C LEU A 189 7.24 18.66 16.97
N ALA A 190 7.77 17.82 17.87
CA ALA A 190 8.35 18.27 19.14
C ALA A 190 9.51 19.26 18.91
N ASN A 191 10.41 18.96 17.97
CA ASN A 191 11.53 19.84 17.63
C ASN A 191 11.09 21.19 17.04
N GLN A 192 9.90 21.29 16.43
CA GLN A 192 9.38 22.56 15.92
C GLN A 192 8.77 23.42 17.03
N ALA A 193 8.17 22.79 18.05
CA ALA A 193 7.60 23.48 19.21
C ALA A 193 8.69 24.12 20.09
N ASP A 194 9.89 23.55 20.14
CA ASP A 194 11.02 24.10 20.91
C ASP A 194 11.64 25.37 20.27
N HIS A 195 11.30 25.66 19.01
CA HIS A 195 11.84 26.79 18.24
C HIS A 195 10.81 27.91 17.95
N ALA A 196 9.57 27.76 18.44
CA ALA A 196 8.48 28.72 18.29
C ALA A 196 8.27 29.53 19.58
#